data_AF-A0A5Q3L8H8-F1
#
_entry.id   AF-A0A5Q3L8H8-F1
#
_cell.length_a   1.000
_cell.length_b   1.000
_cell.length_c   1.000
_cell.angle_alpha   90.00
_cell.angle_beta   90.00
_cell.angle_gamma   90.00
#
_symmetry.space_group_name_H-M   'P 1'
#
loop_
_entity.id
_entity.type
_entity.pdbx_description
1 polymer ?
#
loop_
_entity_poly.entity_id
_entity_poly.type
_entity_poly.pdbx_seq_one_letter_code
_entity_poly.pdbx_strand_id
1 'polypeptide(L)'
;MHVSTTIHLLGATGLFPSRAFMPAFATALILRFGPQIPYLSDLEFLQAVESPTWFISDVSLWVLGILSLLECFAAKQSELRQVMDQLDYYVKPTMSFLTVLGVMSVTDARVLDATIQQGGMFDLLLGVLIAGGVYFLTTIRLMFYQVLGSMDPGDNLGLQRLTSWLEDVWVWAAMFMLVLFPVFMLIMAALVFAALYQLGEYLKRRDEQQQLDCSQCGTKMYLCAPACPNCHAPNPKPCRVGWWGQSLPDQPAQNDHPLLLLEKYRCPRCAAHLNNVTTDDHCGVCQEPLFSSGNRYDDYVERIEGRRDVTLLICTLLSFVPIVGVLPAMVLYRSQLVSPYQAYLPWTSAFILRFKSGLVNFLALMVQWIPGVGILSLPAMAFFNHRLFRNGFQAEWEAEHPPMTDTSLESSPTTSQISAAKGN
;
A
#
# COMPACT_ATOMS: atom_id res chain seq x y z
N MET A 1 27.77 23.68 20.45
CA MET A 1 26.53 22.88 20.53
C MET A 1 26.67 21.84 21.63
N HIS A 2 25.72 21.78 22.57
CA HIS A 2 25.67 20.67 23.53
C HIS A 2 25.21 19.40 22.80
N VAL A 3 25.82 18.26 23.14
CA VAL A 3 25.51 16.95 22.55
C VAL A 3 24.01 16.62 22.64
N SER A 4 23.35 17.07 23.71
CA SER A 4 21.90 16.95 23.90
C SER A 4 21.10 17.68 22.81
N THR A 5 21.48 18.90 22.43
CA THR A 5 20.79 19.69 21.39
C THR A 5 20.90 19.02 20.03
N THR A 6 22.08 18.51 19.67
CA THR A 6 22.30 17.77 18.42
C THR A 6 21.50 16.48 18.39
N ILE A 7 21.43 15.77 19.52
CA ILE A 7 20.64 14.54 19.65
C ILE A 7 19.13 14.82 19.54
N HIS A 8 18.63 15.92 20.12
CA HIS A 8 17.24 16.33 19.98
C HIS A 8 16.89 16.77 18.55
N LEU A 9 17.79 17.51 17.89
CA LEU A 9 17.68 17.85 16.47
C LEU A 9 17.62 16.58 15.60
N LEU A 10 18.57 15.67 15.78
CA LEU A 10 18.65 14.40 15.06
C LEU A 10 17.38 13.55 15.26
N GLY A 11 16.87 13.55 16.48
CA GLY A 11 15.70 12.80 16.88
C GLY A 11 14.37 13.37 16.37
N ALA A 12 14.21 14.68 16.41
CA ALA A 12 12.98 15.36 16.02
C ALA A 12 12.81 15.44 14.49
N THR A 13 13.91 15.49 13.73
CA THR A 13 13.86 15.72 12.27
C THR A 13 14.29 14.52 11.43
N GLY A 14 15.03 13.56 12.00
CA GLY A 14 15.74 12.52 11.23
C GLY A 14 15.25 11.08 11.41
N LEU A 15 14.60 10.73 12.52
CA LEU A 15 14.30 9.32 12.86
C LEU A 15 12.96 8.79 12.34
N PHE A 16 12.11 9.66 11.79
CA PHE A 16 10.74 9.31 11.39
C PHE A 16 10.52 9.45 9.89
N PRO A 17 11.15 8.62 9.04
CA PRO A 17 10.90 8.62 7.59
C PRO A 17 9.49 8.14 7.24
N SER A 18 8.64 7.80 8.22
CA SER A 18 7.23 7.50 7.98
C SER A 18 6.47 8.74 7.54
N ARG A 19 6.77 9.93 8.09
CA ARG A 19 6.05 11.18 7.86
C ARG A 19 6.99 12.36 7.64
N ALA A 20 6.79 13.14 6.57
CA ALA A 20 7.57 14.32 6.23
C ALA A 20 7.13 15.57 7.00
N PHE A 21 5.83 15.81 7.05
CA PHE A 21 5.28 17.09 7.54
C PHE A 21 4.87 17.02 9.00
N MET A 22 4.40 15.85 9.46
CA MET A 22 3.99 15.66 10.86
C MET A 22 5.11 15.99 11.87
N PRO A 23 6.36 15.50 11.73
CA PRO A 23 7.42 15.82 12.68
C PRO A 23 7.85 17.29 12.61
N ALA A 24 7.88 17.87 11.42
CA ALA A 24 8.18 19.28 11.21
C ALA A 24 7.14 20.19 11.88
N PHE A 25 5.85 19.88 11.70
CA PHE A 25 4.75 20.58 12.34
C PHE A 25 4.81 20.47 13.87
N ALA A 26 5.02 19.26 14.39
CA ALA A 26 5.14 19.05 15.83
C ALA A 26 6.34 19.78 16.43
N THR A 27 7.49 19.78 15.74
CA THR A 27 8.68 20.52 16.15
C THR A 27 8.40 22.02 16.19
N ALA A 28 7.74 22.57 15.17
CA ALA A 28 7.36 23.98 15.13
C ALA A 28 6.39 24.35 16.28
N LEU A 29 5.42 23.48 16.61
CA LEU A 29 4.52 23.68 17.75
C LEU A 29 5.24 23.64 19.09
N ILE A 30 6.16 22.68 19.28
CA ILE A 30 6.96 22.56 20.51
C ILE A 30 7.84 23.79 20.68
N LEU A 31 8.47 24.30 19.63
CA LEU A 31 9.26 25.53 19.70
C LEU A 31 8.39 26.77 20.00
N ARG A 32 7.17 26.83 19.45
CA ARG A 32 6.26 27.97 19.65
C ARG A 32 5.63 28.00 21.05
N PHE A 33 5.10 26.87 21.48
CA PHE A 33 4.23 26.77 22.66
C PHE A 33 4.88 26.00 23.83
N GLY A 34 6.00 25.31 23.59
CA GLY A 34 6.74 24.56 24.61
C GLY A 34 7.11 25.38 25.85
N PRO A 35 7.56 26.64 25.74
CA PRO A 35 7.84 27.47 26.92
C PRO A 35 6.64 27.71 27.84
N GLN A 36 5.41 27.55 27.34
CA GLN A 36 4.17 27.72 28.13
C GLN A 36 3.80 26.45 28.92
N ILE A 37 4.46 25.32 28.65
CA ILE A 37 4.17 24.02 29.27
C ILE A 37 5.15 23.82 30.45
N PRO A 38 4.66 23.66 31.70
CA PRO A 38 5.51 23.62 32.90
C PRO A 38 6.58 22.52 32.90
N TYR A 39 6.33 21.40 32.24
CA TYR A 39 7.27 20.28 32.15
C TYR A 39 8.35 20.47 31.07
N LEU A 40 8.13 21.39 30.12
CA LEU A 40 9.04 21.66 29.01
C LEU A 40 9.77 23.01 29.18
N SER A 41 9.27 23.90 30.02
CA SER A 41 9.85 25.24 30.25
C SER A 41 11.29 25.21 30.74
N ASP A 42 11.69 24.14 31.43
CA ASP A 42 13.03 24.00 32.02
C ASP A 42 14.09 23.50 31.02
N LEU A 43 13.67 23.14 29.80
CA LEU A 43 14.60 22.70 28.77
C LEU A 43 15.34 23.90 28.18
N GLU A 44 16.66 23.92 28.35
CA GLU A 44 17.56 25.01 27.90
C GLU A 44 17.35 25.41 26.43
N PHE A 45 16.99 24.45 25.57
CA PHE A 45 16.76 24.71 24.14
C PHE A 45 15.50 25.54 23.86
N LEU A 46 14.46 25.44 24.71
CA LEU A 46 13.20 26.17 24.54
C LEU A 46 13.30 27.62 25.05
N GLN A 47 14.18 27.85 26.01
CA GLN A 47 14.44 29.20 26.55
C GLN A 47 15.28 30.07 25.59
N ALA A 48 15.88 29.46 24.57
CA ALA A 48 16.70 30.14 23.56
C ALA A 48 15.90 30.77 22.41
N VAL A 49 14.59 30.55 22.35
CA VAL A 49 13.71 31.03 21.26
C VAL A 49 13.37 32.51 21.45
N GLU A 50 14.19 33.41 20.92
CA GLU A 50 13.91 34.85 20.86
C GLU A 50 13.64 35.29 19.41
N SER A 51 12.44 35.82 19.15
CA SER A 51 11.91 36.33 17.86
C SER A 51 11.36 35.28 16.86
N PRO A 52 10.36 35.63 16.01
CA PRO A 52 9.74 34.68 15.11
C PRO A 52 10.66 34.39 13.92
N THR A 53 11.26 33.20 13.93
CA THR A 53 11.82 32.61 12.72
C THR A 53 10.69 32.27 11.75
N TRP A 54 10.99 32.30 10.45
CA TRP A 54 10.06 31.91 9.40
C TRP A 54 9.41 30.55 9.68
N PHE A 55 10.12 29.64 10.37
CA PHE A 55 9.68 28.30 10.73
C PHE A 55 8.57 28.27 11.80
N ILE A 56 8.55 29.25 12.70
CA ILE A 56 7.61 29.34 13.84
C ILE A 56 6.44 30.31 13.56
N SER A 57 6.43 30.96 12.38
CA SER A 57 5.36 31.89 12.00
C SER A 57 3.98 31.23 11.91
N ASP A 58 2.91 32.00 12.17
CA ASP A 58 1.52 31.50 12.10
C ASP A 58 1.20 30.92 10.71
N VAL A 59 1.73 31.54 9.65
CA VAL A 59 1.59 31.06 8.27
C VAL A 59 2.26 29.69 8.11
N SER A 60 3.51 29.52 8.56
CA SER A 60 4.20 28.23 8.49
C SER A 60 3.49 27.14 9.29
N LEU A 61 2.96 27.47 10.47
CA LEU A 61 2.18 26.53 11.28
C LEU A 61 0.90 26.07 10.57
N TRP A 62 0.15 27.01 9.95
CA TRP A 62 -1.03 26.65 9.16
C TRP A 62 -0.68 25.77 7.96
N VAL A 63 0.37 26.13 7.21
CA VAL A 63 0.81 25.36 6.04
C VAL A 63 1.27 23.96 6.45
N LEU A 64 2.15 23.84 7.46
CA LEU A 64 2.62 22.56 7.96
C LEU A 64 1.47 21.72 8.55
N GLY A 65 0.52 22.34 9.25
CA GLY A 65 -0.66 21.67 9.78
C GLY A 65 -1.55 21.09 8.68
N ILE A 66 -1.84 21.86 7.64
CA ILE A 66 -2.63 21.38 6.48
C ILE A 66 -1.89 20.26 5.76
N LEU A 67 -0.59 20.43 5.47
CA LEU A 67 0.22 19.41 4.80
C LEU A 67 0.31 18.12 5.63
N SER A 68 0.42 18.24 6.95
CA SER A 68 0.41 17.10 7.88
C SER A 68 -0.93 16.35 7.87
N LEU A 69 -2.06 17.06 7.80
CA LEU A 69 -3.39 16.44 7.69
C LEU A 69 -3.56 15.74 6.34
N LEU A 70 -3.13 16.37 5.25
CA LEU A 70 -3.16 15.79 3.91
C LEU A 70 -2.29 14.54 3.82
N GLU A 71 -1.07 14.59 4.38
CA GLU A 71 -0.18 13.43 4.48
C GLU A 71 -0.82 12.29 5.29
N CYS A 72 -1.45 12.62 6.43
CA CYS A 72 -2.17 11.63 7.24
C CYS A 72 -3.29 10.96 6.44
N PHE A 73 -4.11 11.75 5.76
CA PHE A 73 -5.21 11.27 4.92
C PHE A 73 -4.72 10.40 3.75
N ALA A 74 -3.72 10.87 3.02
CA ALA A 74 -3.19 10.18 1.84
C ALA A 74 -2.56 8.83 2.21
N ALA A 75 -1.88 8.71 3.36
CA ALA A 75 -1.34 7.42 3.81
C ALA A 75 -2.40 6.39 4.25
N LYS A 76 -3.67 6.78 4.38
CA LYS A 76 -4.78 5.84 4.64
C LYS A 76 -5.45 5.34 3.37
N GLN A 77 -5.15 5.95 2.22
CA GLN A 77 -5.65 5.53 0.91
C GLN A 77 -4.51 4.89 0.12
N SER A 78 -4.59 3.61 -0.21
CA SER A 78 -3.52 2.88 -0.91
C SER A 78 -3.11 3.51 -2.24
N GLU A 79 -4.03 4.18 -2.91
CA GLU A 79 -3.80 4.81 -4.20
C GLU A 79 -3.03 6.12 -4.10
N LEU A 80 -3.47 7.01 -3.20
CA LEU A 80 -2.73 8.25 -2.90
C LEU A 80 -1.37 7.92 -2.32
N ARG A 81 -1.28 6.82 -1.57
CA ARG A 81 -0.02 6.31 -1.05
C ARG A 81 0.96 5.94 -2.15
N GLN A 82 0.56 5.28 -3.24
CA GLN A 82 1.49 4.97 -4.34
C GLN A 82 2.10 6.24 -4.96
N VAL A 83 1.28 7.27 -5.16
CA VAL A 83 1.74 8.57 -5.65
C VAL A 83 2.66 9.24 -4.63
N MET A 84 2.29 9.19 -3.35
CA MET A 84 3.10 9.72 -2.27
C MET A 84 4.42 8.97 -2.12
N ASP A 85 4.47 7.65 -2.26
CA ASP A 85 5.68 6.85 -2.10
C ASP A 85 6.75 7.26 -3.15
N GLN A 86 6.33 7.70 -4.35
CA GLN A 86 7.23 8.29 -5.36
C GLN A 86 7.74 9.68 -4.95
N LEU A 87 6.86 10.52 -4.40
CA LEU A 87 7.21 11.88 -3.96
C LEU A 87 8.04 11.89 -2.67
N ASP A 88 7.75 10.96 -1.76
CA ASP A 88 8.35 10.81 -0.43
C ASP A 88 9.87 10.70 -0.50
N TYR A 89 10.37 10.09 -1.57
CA TYR A 89 11.80 9.97 -1.86
C TYR A 89 12.53 11.32 -1.85
N TYR A 90 11.87 12.38 -2.33
CA TYR A 90 12.44 13.73 -2.40
C TYR A 90 11.90 14.64 -1.29
N VAL A 91 10.61 14.52 -0.98
CA VAL A 91 9.93 15.41 -0.02
C VAL A 91 10.48 15.21 1.39
N LYS A 92 10.69 13.96 1.85
CA LYS A 92 11.14 13.69 3.22
C LYS A 92 12.54 14.22 3.54
N PRO A 93 13.57 13.94 2.71
CA PRO A 93 14.90 14.52 2.93
C PRO A 93 14.90 16.03 2.88
N THR A 94 14.17 16.63 1.93
CA THR A 94 14.06 18.09 1.79
C THR A 94 13.40 18.70 3.01
N MET A 95 12.30 18.12 3.49
CA MET A 95 11.62 18.61 4.70
C MET A 95 12.49 18.44 5.95
N SER A 96 13.24 17.35 6.06
CA SER A 96 14.18 17.16 7.17
C SER A 96 15.28 18.22 7.15
N PHE A 97 15.87 18.48 5.98
CA PHE A 97 16.84 19.56 5.78
C PHE A 97 16.28 20.93 6.19
N LEU A 98 15.09 21.29 5.68
CA LEU A 98 14.42 22.55 6.00
C LEU A 98 14.07 22.66 7.48
N THR A 99 13.68 21.55 8.11
CA THR A 99 13.38 21.52 9.55
C THR A 99 14.64 21.74 10.38
N VAL A 100 15.76 21.11 10.01
CA VAL A 100 17.05 21.33 10.67
C VAL A 100 17.46 22.80 10.54
N LEU A 101 17.42 23.38 9.34
CA LEU A 101 17.72 24.80 9.14
C LEU A 101 16.76 25.71 9.91
N GLY A 102 15.47 25.36 9.95
CA GLY A 102 14.46 26.08 10.73
C GLY A 102 14.78 26.08 12.22
N VAL A 103 15.12 24.93 12.79
CA VAL A 103 15.49 24.81 14.20
C VAL A 103 16.82 25.52 14.50
N MET A 104 17.82 25.38 13.64
CA MET A 104 19.12 26.03 13.82
C MET A 104 19.01 27.55 13.76
N SER A 105 18.18 28.08 12.85
CA SER A 105 17.90 29.52 12.76
C SER A 105 17.32 30.11 14.06
N VAL A 106 16.66 29.28 14.87
CA VAL A 106 16.11 29.69 16.17
C VAL A 106 17.20 29.68 17.25
N THR A 107 18.11 28.71 17.21
CA THR A 107 19.15 28.55 18.22
C THR A 107 20.34 29.50 18.02
N ASP A 108 20.66 29.86 16.78
CA ASP A 108 21.83 30.69 16.46
C ASP A 108 21.65 32.18 16.75
N ALA A 109 20.42 32.66 16.97
CA ALA A 109 20.14 34.04 17.33
C ALA A 109 20.88 34.51 18.61
N ARG A 110 21.30 33.59 19.49
CA ARG A 110 22.13 33.88 20.68
C ARG A 110 23.64 33.68 20.48
N VAL A 111 24.09 32.98 19.42
CA VAL A 111 25.50 32.60 19.18
C VAL A 111 26.20 33.52 18.18
N LEU A 112 25.43 34.30 17.41
CA LEU A 112 25.95 35.22 16.38
C LEU A 112 26.88 36.33 16.91
N ASP A 113 26.92 36.60 18.22
CA ASP A 113 27.85 37.58 18.80
C ASP A 113 29.29 37.04 18.99
N ALA A 114 29.54 35.74 18.84
CA ALA A 114 30.85 35.15 19.18
C ALA A 114 31.67 34.55 18.01
N THR A 115 31.08 34.21 16.85
CA THR A 115 31.78 33.37 15.84
C THR A 115 31.31 33.58 14.40
N ILE A 116 31.68 34.71 13.78
CA ILE A 116 31.04 35.22 12.54
C ILE A 116 31.49 34.59 11.20
N GLN A 117 32.43 33.64 11.10
CA GLN A 117 32.81 33.08 9.77
C GLN A 117 32.82 31.56 9.62
N GLN A 118 32.58 30.77 10.68
CA GLN A 118 32.64 29.30 10.60
C GLN A 118 31.32 28.57 10.89
N GLY A 119 30.28 29.26 11.36
CA GLY A 119 28.98 28.65 11.71
C GLY A 119 28.20 28.12 10.51
N GLY A 120 27.96 28.97 9.49
CA GLY A 120 27.01 28.63 8.42
C GLY A 120 27.38 27.41 7.56
N MET A 121 28.67 27.06 7.42
CA MET A 121 29.07 25.83 6.71
C MET A 121 28.80 24.57 7.52
N PHE A 122 28.96 24.62 8.84
CA PHE A 122 28.71 23.47 9.70
C PHE A 122 27.21 23.13 9.73
N ASP A 123 26.36 24.15 9.77
CA ASP A 123 24.90 23.99 9.82
C ASP A 123 24.34 23.38 8.53
N LEU A 124 24.86 23.83 7.38
CA LEU A 124 24.56 23.24 6.08
C LEU A 124 25.03 21.78 5.99
N LEU A 125 26.25 21.49 6.44
CA LEU A 125 26.79 20.13 6.44
C LEU A 125 25.97 19.20 7.33
N LEU A 126 25.57 19.66 8.52
CA LEU A 126 24.72 18.92 9.44
C LEU A 126 23.34 18.65 8.81
N GLY A 127 22.73 19.67 8.22
CA GLY A 127 21.46 19.52 7.50
C GLY A 127 21.56 18.48 6.37
N VAL A 128 22.61 18.54 5.54
CA VAL A 128 22.83 17.58 4.46
C VAL A 128 23.03 16.16 4.99
N LEU A 129 23.79 16.01 6.09
CA LEU A 129 24.01 14.70 6.72
C LEU A 129 22.70 14.09 7.23
N ILE A 130 21.86 14.90 7.89
CA ILE A 130 20.55 14.44 8.38
C ILE A 130 19.63 14.09 7.21
N ALA A 131 19.57 14.93 6.18
CA ALA A 131 18.78 14.67 4.99
C ALA A 131 19.21 13.38 4.28
N GLY A 132 20.52 13.14 4.16
CA GLY A 132 21.09 11.89 3.64
C GLY A 132 20.71 10.68 4.49
N GLY A 133 20.70 10.81 5.81
CA GLY A 133 20.20 9.80 6.73
C GLY A 133 18.72 9.48 6.50
N VAL A 134 17.85 10.50 6.43
CA VAL A 134 16.42 10.33 6.16
C VAL A 134 16.17 9.68 4.80
N TYR A 135 16.92 10.06 3.78
CA TYR A 135 16.86 9.45 2.46
C TYR A 135 17.17 7.95 2.50
N PHE A 136 18.24 7.57 3.20
CA PHE A 136 18.61 6.17 3.38
C PHE A 136 17.52 5.38 4.11
N LEU A 137 16.99 5.90 5.22
CA LEU A 137 15.92 5.24 5.98
C LEU A 137 14.61 5.17 5.19
N THR A 138 14.29 6.19 4.39
CA THR A 138 13.13 6.20 3.49
C THR A 138 13.28 5.12 2.41
N THR A 139 14.48 4.91 1.90
CA THR A 139 14.76 3.84 0.93
C THR A 139 14.53 2.45 1.54
N ILE A 140 15.01 2.21 2.77
CA ILE A 140 14.73 0.95 3.49
C ILE A 140 13.22 0.75 3.69
N ARG A 141 12.52 1.81 4.11
CA ARG A 141 11.06 1.78 4.29
C ARG A 141 10.33 1.46 2.99
N LEU A 142 10.70 2.11 1.88
CA LEU A 142 10.10 1.87 0.56
C LEU A 142 10.35 0.44 0.08
N MET A 143 11.55 -0.10 0.29
CA MET A 143 11.85 -1.52 0.00
C MET A 143 10.90 -2.45 0.76
N PHE A 144 10.68 -2.19 2.06
CA PHE A 144 9.74 -2.97 2.87
C PHE A 144 8.30 -2.86 2.34
N TYR A 145 7.84 -1.66 1.96
CA TYR A 145 6.50 -1.48 1.39
C TYR A 145 6.33 -2.10 0.01
N GLN A 146 7.36 -2.10 -0.83
CA GLN A 146 7.32 -2.79 -2.12
C GLN A 146 7.16 -4.30 -1.93
N VAL A 147 7.89 -4.88 -0.98
CA VAL A 147 7.73 -6.30 -0.64
C VAL A 147 6.33 -6.56 -0.07
N LEU A 148 5.84 -5.71 0.83
CA LEU A 148 4.49 -5.85 1.38
C LEU A 148 3.41 -5.69 0.29
N GLY A 149 3.63 -4.78 -0.67
CA GLY A 149 2.76 -4.58 -1.83
C GLY A 149 2.75 -5.77 -2.78
N SER A 150 3.88 -6.49 -2.92
CA SER A 150 3.92 -7.73 -3.69
C SER A 150 3.14 -8.88 -3.03
N MET A 151 3.04 -8.88 -1.70
CA MET A 151 2.29 -9.89 -0.94
C MET A 151 0.80 -9.58 -0.84
N ASP A 152 0.43 -8.29 -0.79
CA ASP A 152 -0.96 -7.81 -0.71
C ASP A 152 -1.21 -6.67 -1.72
N PRO A 153 -1.30 -6.98 -3.03
CA PRO A 153 -1.54 -5.98 -4.07
C PRO A 153 -2.87 -5.27 -3.84
N GLY A 154 -2.83 -3.96 -3.60
CA GLY A 154 -4.03 -3.16 -3.36
C GLY A 154 -4.58 -3.19 -1.91
N ASP A 155 -3.78 -3.66 -0.94
CA ASP A 155 -4.11 -3.65 0.50
C ASP A 155 -5.43 -4.39 0.85
N ASN A 156 -5.65 -5.56 0.23
CA ASN A 156 -6.89 -6.31 0.37
C ASN A 156 -6.99 -7.01 1.72
N LEU A 157 -5.86 -7.46 2.26
CA LEU A 157 -5.76 -7.99 3.62
C LEU A 157 -5.69 -6.88 4.68
N GLY A 158 -5.44 -5.64 4.24
CA GLY A 158 -5.27 -4.48 5.13
C GLY A 158 -3.90 -4.45 5.79
N LEU A 159 -2.91 -5.20 5.28
CA LEU A 159 -1.58 -5.26 5.86
C LEU A 159 -0.86 -3.91 5.78
N GLN A 160 -0.98 -3.21 4.66
CA GLN A 160 -0.38 -1.89 4.48
C GLN A 160 -1.07 -0.85 5.35
N ARG A 161 -2.40 -0.93 5.49
CA ARG A 161 -3.16 -0.05 6.39
C ARG A 161 -2.83 -0.32 7.86
N LEU A 162 -2.68 -1.58 8.27
CA LEU A 162 -2.26 -1.94 9.62
C LEU A 162 -0.85 -1.41 9.91
N THR A 163 0.08 -1.59 8.97
CA THR A 163 1.44 -1.05 9.09
C THR A 163 1.42 0.48 9.17
N SER A 164 0.60 1.17 8.37
CA SER A 164 0.39 2.63 8.45
C SER A 164 -0.13 3.07 9.82
N TRP A 165 -1.06 2.33 10.42
CA TRP A 165 -1.50 2.61 11.79
C TRP A 165 -0.41 2.38 12.84
N LEU A 166 0.36 1.31 12.71
CA LEU A 166 1.49 1.02 13.59
C LEU A 166 2.57 2.10 13.46
N GLU A 167 2.85 2.60 12.25
CA GLU A 167 3.72 3.74 12.02
C GLU A 167 3.23 5.01 12.68
N ASP A 168 1.93 5.31 12.62
CA ASP A 168 1.37 6.49 13.27
C ASP A 168 1.53 6.41 14.80
N VAL A 169 1.17 5.28 15.40
CA VAL A 169 1.35 5.03 16.84
C VAL A 169 2.83 5.13 17.21
N TRP A 170 3.71 4.57 16.38
CA TRP A 170 5.15 4.64 16.57
C TRP A 170 5.65 6.08 16.56
N VAL A 171 5.29 6.91 15.58
CA VAL A 171 5.72 8.32 15.50
C VAL A 171 5.30 9.10 16.74
N TRP A 172 4.05 8.96 17.18
CA TRP A 172 3.57 9.66 18.37
C TRP A 172 4.28 9.20 19.64
N ALA A 173 4.38 7.89 19.87
CA ALA A 173 5.05 7.33 21.04
C ALA A 173 6.54 7.70 21.06
N ALA A 174 7.17 7.60 19.90
CA ALA A 174 8.59 7.89 19.73
C ALA A 174 8.89 9.37 19.89
N MET A 175 8.03 10.28 19.44
CA MET A 175 8.18 11.73 19.66
C MET A 175 8.19 12.05 21.16
N PHE A 176 7.24 11.50 21.92
CA PHE A 176 7.20 11.69 23.37
C PHE A 176 8.42 11.09 24.07
N MET A 177 8.78 9.85 23.71
CA MET A 177 9.96 9.18 24.26
C MET A 177 11.27 9.86 23.86
N LEU A 178 11.35 10.56 22.73
CA LEU A 178 12.55 11.26 22.29
C LEU A 178 12.86 12.47 23.17
N VAL A 179 11.82 13.15 23.66
CA VAL A 179 11.96 14.26 24.60
C VAL A 179 12.49 13.75 25.95
N LEU A 180 11.96 12.62 26.44
CA LEU A 180 12.31 12.07 27.74
C LEU A 180 13.62 11.25 27.75
N PHE A 181 13.82 10.41 26.73
CA PHE A 181 14.88 9.39 26.66
C PHE A 181 15.51 9.32 25.25
N PRO A 182 16.21 10.37 24.80
CA PRO A 182 16.64 10.48 23.41
C PRO A 182 17.64 9.40 22.97
N VAL A 183 18.59 9.03 23.83
CA VAL A 183 19.59 7.98 23.52
C VAL A 183 18.92 6.61 23.36
N PHE A 184 17.97 6.29 24.24
CA PHE A 184 17.20 5.04 24.16
C PHE A 184 16.42 4.98 22.85
N MET A 185 15.78 6.08 22.45
CA MET A 185 15.03 6.18 21.20
C MET A 185 15.91 5.98 19.97
N LEU A 186 17.11 6.57 19.95
CA LEU A 186 18.07 6.37 18.86
C LEU A 186 18.47 4.90 18.69
N ILE A 187 18.75 4.21 19.80
CA ILE A 187 19.08 2.78 19.79
C ILE A 187 17.89 1.97 19.28
N MET A 188 16.69 2.22 19.80
CA MET A 188 15.49 1.49 19.39
C MET A 188 15.16 1.70 17.91
N ALA A 189 15.27 2.93 17.40
CA ALA A 189 15.08 3.22 15.98
C ALA A 189 16.11 2.49 15.11
N ALA A 190 17.39 2.51 15.49
CA ALA A 190 18.44 1.78 14.78
C ALA A 190 18.16 0.27 14.71
N LEU A 191 17.69 -0.34 15.80
CA LEU A 191 17.31 -1.76 15.84
C LEU A 191 16.12 -2.06 14.92
N VAL A 192 15.08 -1.23 14.92
CA VAL A 192 13.91 -1.42 14.05
C VAL A 192 14.31 -1.35 12.57
N PHE A 193 15.08 -0.33 12.17
CA PHE A 193 15.54 -0.22 10.78
C PHE A 193 16.49 -1.34 10.37
N ALA A 194 17.38 -1.78 11.27
CA ALA A 194 18.23 -2.95 11.03
C ALA A 194 17.40 -4.23 10.83
N ALA A 195 16.33 -4.42 11.61
CA ALA A 195 15.43 -5.56 11.47
C ALA A 195 14.64 -5.49 10.14
N LEU A 196 14.13 -4.31 9.76
CA LEU A 196 13.42 -4.12 8.48
C LEU A 196 14.34 -4.37 7.28
N TYR A 197 15.59 -3.89 7.33
CA TYR A 197 16.58 -4.13 6.29
C TYR A 197 16.89 -5.63 6.15
N GLN A 198 17.13 -6.33 7.27
CA GLN A 198 17.37 -7.77 7.26
C GLN A 198 16.17 -8.56 6.73
N LEU A 199 14.94 -8.16 7.11
CA LEU A 199 13.72 -8.80 6.63
C LEU A 199 13.52 -8.60 5.12
N GLY A 200 13.75 -7.38 4.61
CA GLY A 200 13.67 -7.09 3.18
C GLY A 200 14.67 -7.93 2.37
N GLU A 201 15.91 -7.98 2.82
CA GLU A 201 16.97 -8.78 2.18
C GLU A 201 16.67 -10.29 2.25
N TYR A 202 16.15 -10.78 3.38
CA TYR A 202 15.73 -12.17 3.52
C TYR A 202 14.60 -12.52 2.54
N LEU A 203 13.59 -11.66 2.43
CA LEU A 203 12.46 -11.88 1.52
C LEU A 203 12.89 -11.85 0.05
N LYS A 204 13.79 -10.94 -0.32
CA LYS A 204 14.39 -10.88 -1.67
C LYS A 204 15.14 -12.16 -2.01
N ARG A 205 16.03 -12.63 -1.12
CA ARG A 205 16.75 -13.91 -1.32
C ARG A 205 15.78 -15.08 -1.46
N ARG A 206 14.70 -15.06 -0.69
CA ARG A 206 13.68 -16.12 -0.73
C ARG A 206 12.86 -16.10 -2.03
N ASP A 207 12.69 -14.94 -2.65
CA ASP A 207 12.08 -14.82 -3.98
C ASP A 207 13.04 -15.32 -5.07
N GLU A 208 14.33 -14.96 -5.00
CA GLU A 208 15.37 -15.47 -5.91
C GLU A 208 15.51 -16.99 -5.85
N GLN A 209 15.38 -17.60 -4.66
CA GLN A 209 15.36 -19.05 -4.47
C GLN A 209 14.14 -19.74 -5.09
N GLN A 210 13.06 -19.00 -5.37
CA GLN A 210 11.86 -19.56 -6.00
C GLN A 210 11.91 -19.54 -7.53
N GLN A 211 13.05 -19.15 -8.11
CA GLN A 211 13.28 -19.10 -9.54
C GLN A 211 14.19 -20.24 -9.98
N LEU A 212 13.95 -20.74 -11.20
CA LEU A 212 14.75 -21.75 -11.89
C LEU A 212 15.06 -21.27 -13.31
N ASP A 213 16.17 -21.72 -13.87
CA ASP A 213 16.51 -21.42 -15.25
C ASP A 213 15.78 -22.37 -16.20
N CYS A 214 15.17 -21.82 -17.25
CA CYS A 214 14.48 -22.62 -18.25
C CYS A 214 15.48 -23.53 -19.00
N SER A 215 15.17 -24.82 -19.10
CA SER A 215 16.02 -25.81 -19.78
C SER A 215 16.24 -25.57 -21.27
N GLN A 216 15.38 -24.78 -21.93
CA GLN A 216 15.49 -24.50 -23.36
C GLN A 216 16.18 -23.17 -23.68
N CYS A 217 15.85 -22.09 -22.95
CA CYS A 217 16.32 -20.74 -23.27
C CYS A 217 17.17 -20.08 -22.18
N GLY A 218 17.33 -20.72 -21.01
CA GLY A 218 18.08 -20.17 -19.88
C GLY A 218 17.45 -18.94 -19.20
N THR A 219 16.23 -18.55 -19.57
CA THR A 219 15.53 -17.44 -18.91
C THR A 219 15.03 -17.88 -17.53
N LYS A 220 15.18 -17.03 -16.51
CA LYS A 220 14.64 -17.27 -15.17
C LYS A 220 13.11 -17.33 -15.18
N MET A 221 12.57 -18.37 -14.56
CA MET A 221 11.13 -18.59 -14.41
C MET A 221 10.80 -19.05 -12.99
N TYR A 222 9.62 -18.75 -12.49
CA TYR A 222 9.20 -19.20 -11.16
C TYR A 222 8.94 -20.72 -11.13
N LEU A 223 9.22 -21.37 -10.01
CA LEU A 223 8.93 -22.80 -9.78
C LEU A 223 7.45 -23.16 -9.99
N CYS A 224 6.55 -22.23 -9.66
CA CYS A 224 5.12 -22.39 -9.87
C CYS A 224 4.64 -22.06 -11.28
N ALA A 225 5.50 -21.57 -12.19
CA ALA A 225 5.10 -21.21 -13.55
C ALA A 225 4.81 -22.47 -14.38
N PRO A 226 3.63 -22.58 -15.03
CA PRO A 226 3.35 -23.67 -15.97
C PRO A 226 4.24 -23.66 -17.22
N ALA A 227 4.66 -22.49 -17.68
CA ALA A 227 5.51 -22.35 -18.87
C ALA A 227 6.49 -21.18 -18.74
N CYS A 228 7.55 -21.22 -19.55
CA CYS A 228 8.55 -20.16 -19.62
C CYS A 228 7.93 -18.86 -20.18
N PRO A 229 8.26 -17.68 -19.62
CA PRO A 229 7.78 -16.40 -20.14
C PRO A 229 8.25 -16.07 -21.56
N ASN A 230 9.43 -16.56 -21.98
CA ASN A 230 10.07 -16.18 -23.24
C ASN A 230 9.85 -17.21 -24.36
N CYS A 231 10.27 -18.45 -24.15
CA CYS A 231 10.14 -19.50 -25.17
C CYS A 231 8.84 -20.31 -25.07
N HIS A 232 8.00 -20.03 -24.07
CA HIS A 232 6.76 -20.77 -23.79
C HIS A 232 6.92 -22.28 -23.59
N ALA A 233 8.14 -22.75 -23.35
CA ALA A 233 8.41 -24.15 -23.03
C ALA A 233 7.67 -24.56 -21.75
N PRO A 234 7.05 -25.75 -21.71
CA PRO A 234 6.37 -26.24 -20.52
C PRO A 234 7.38 -26.49 -19.39
N ASN A 235 7.00 -26.10 -18.18
CA ASN A 235 7.75 -26.46 -16.98
C ASN A 235 7.59 -27.97 -16.73
N PRO A 236 8.67 -28.73 -16.58
CA PRO A 236 8.57 -30.18 -16.33
C PRO A 236 7.91 -30.52 -15.00
N LYS A 237 7.99 -29.64 -13.98
CA LYS A 237 7.44 -29.88 -12.63
C LYS A 237 6.90 -28.58 -12.02
N PRO A 238 5.72 -28.10 -12.47
CA PRO A 238 5.10 -26.92 -11.88
C PRO A 238 4.69 -27.22 -10.43
N CYS A 239 5.10 -26.34 -9.52
CA CYS A 239 4.79 -26.42 -8.10
C CYS A 239 3.52 -25.61 -7.76
N ARG A 240 2.78 -26.01 -6.73
CA ARG A 240 1.59 -25.28 -6.27
C ARG A 240 1.97 -23.92 -5.69
N VAL A 241 1.06 -22.95 -5.78
CA VAL A 241 1.20 -21.66 -5.10
C VAL A 241 0.58 -21.70 -3.70
N GLY A 242 1.31 -21.17 -2.71
CA GLY A 242 0.86 -21.04 -1.33
C GLY A 242 -0.08 -19.87 -1.10
N TRP A 243 -0.47 -19.67 0.16
CA TRP A 243 -1.39 -18.59 0.54
C TRP A 243 -0.88 -17.21 0.10
N TRP A 244 0.39 -16.90 0.33
CA TRP A 244 0.98 -15.58 0.06
C TRP A 244 1.61 -15.48 -1.34
N GLY A 245 1.22 -16.36 -2.26
CA GLY A 245 1.78 -16.34 -3.60
C GLY A 245 3.17 -16.98 -3.72
N GLN A 246 3.72 -17.58 -2.65
CA GLN A 246 5.01 -18.28 -2.71
C GLN A 246 4.90 -19.64 -3.40
N SER A 247 5.97 -20.10 -4.04
CA SER A 247 6.04 -21.47 -4.59
C SER A 247 6.21 -22.51 -3.48
N LEU A 248 5.44 -23.60 -3.54
CA LEU A 248 5.51 -24.74 -2.62
C LEU A 248 6.17 -25.94 -3.34
N PRO A 249 7.51 -26.11 -3.25
CA PRO A 249 8.24 -27.10 -4.06
C PRO A 249 7.81 -28.55 -3.82
N ASP A 250 7.34 -28.86 -2.62
CA ASP A 250 6.94 -30.22 -2.24
C ASP A 250 5.52 -30.60 -2.71
N GLN A 251 4.78 -29.66 -3.33
CA GLN A 251 3.40 -29.86 -3.75
C GLN A 251 3.27 -29.64 -5.26
N PRO A 252 2.88 -30.67 -6.05
CA PRO A 252 2.68 -30.50 -7.48
C PRO A 252 1.45 -29.60 -7.77
N ALA A 253 1.52 -28.84 -8.86
CA ALA A 253 0.39 -28.08 -9.37
C ALA A 253 -0.76 -29.01 -9.77
N GLN A 254 -1.99 -28.56 -9.53
CA GLN A 254 -3.22 -29.26 -9.86
C GLN A 254 -3.86 -28.66 -11.12
N ASN A 255 -4.92 -29.27 -11.65
CA ASN A 255 -5.60 -28.78 -12.87
C ASN A 255 -6.15 -27.36 -12.73
N ASP A 256 -6.45 -26.95 -11.50
CA ASP A 256 -7.02 -25.64 -11.15
C ASP A 256 -5.94 -24.56 -10.89
N HIS A 257 -4.66 -24.93 -11.08
CA HIS A 257 -3.51 -24.07 -10.82
C HIS A 257 -3.50 -22.73 -11.58
N PRO A 258 -3.95 -22.64 -12.86
CA PRO A 258 -4.07 -21.35 -13.54
C PRO A 258 -5.00 -20.36 -12.83
N LEU A 259 -6.12 -20.86 -12.28
CA LEU A 259 -7.07 -20.03 -11.52
C LEU A 259 -6.48 -19.64 -10.16
N LEU A 260 -5.75 -20.56 -9.50
CA LEU A 260 -5.01 -20.27 -8.27
C LEU A 260 -3.94 -19.18 -8.48
N LEU A 261 -3.27 -19.17 -9.62
CA LEU A 261 -2.30 -18.13 -9.97
C LEU A 261 -2.99 -16.77 -10.10
N LEU A 262 -4.13 -16.69 -10.78
CA LEU A 262 -4.92 -15.47 -10.90
C LEU A 262 -5.43 -14.97 -9.54
N GLU A 263 -5.88 -15.85 -8.65
CA GLU A 263 -6.26 -15.46 -7.28
C GLU A 263 -5.10 -14.87 -6.48
N LYS A 264 -3.85 -15.19 -6.86
CA LYS A 264 -2.62 -14.71 -6.24
C LYS A 264 -1.91 -13.65 -7.07
N TYR A 265 -2.63 -12.99 -7.98
CA TYR A 265 -2.09 -11.87 -8.79
C TYR A 265 -0.87 -12.29 -9.60
N ARG A 266 -0.87 -13.53 -10.10
CA ARG A 266 0.19 -14.06 -10.94
C ARG A 266 -0.38 -14.46 -12.29
N CYS A 267 0.43 -14.29 -13.32
CA CYS A 267 0.08 -14.73 -14.66
C CYS A 267 -0.21 -16.24 -14.67
N PRO A 268 -1.33 -16.70 -15.28
CA PRO A 268 -1.72 -18.10 -15.31
C PRO A 268 -0.72 -19.00 -16.05
N ARG A 269 0.18 -18.41 -16.86
CA ARG A 269 1.14 -19.15 -17.69
C ARG A 269 2.58 -19.02 -17.22
N CYS A 270 3.08 -17.81 -16.98
CA CYS A 270 4.48 -17.59 -16.57
C CYS A 270 4.66 -17.32 -15.06
N ALA A 271 3.56 -17.24 -14.28
CA ALA A 271 3.54 -16.90 -12.87
C ALA A 271 4.24 -15.58 -12.46
N ALA A 272 4.54 -14.71 -13.42
CA ALA A 272 5.00 -13.35 -13.15
C ALA A 272 3.92 -12.57 -12.39
N HIS A 273 4.34 -11.67 -11.49
CA HIS A 273 3.43 -10.80 -10.76
C HIS A 273 2.68 -9.85 -11.71
N LEU A 274 1.38 -9.72 -11.47
CA LEU A 274 0.50 -8.80 -12.17
C LEU A 274 0.32 -7.55 -11.32
N ASN A 275 0.74 -6.40 -11.84
CA ASN A 275 0.62 -5.10 -11.17
C ASN A 275 -0.33 -4.22 -11.98
N ASN A 276 -1.38 -3.71 -11.33
CA ASN A 276 -2.35 -2.77 -11.91
C ASN A 276 -2.95 -3.24 -13.25
N VAL A 277 -3.45 -4.48 -13.29
CA VAL A 277 -4.08 -5.08 -14.48
C VAL A 277 -5.60 -5.04 -14.41
N THR A 278 -6.28 -4.90 -15.54
CA THR A 278 -7.74 -5.07 -15.70
C THR A 278 -8.10 -6.45 -16.23
N THR A 279 -9.39 -6.67 -16.54
CA THR A 279 -9.93 -7.96 -16.99
C THR A 279 -9.50 -8.37 -18.41
N ASP A 280 -9.38 -7.42 -19.33
CA ASP A 280 -8.91 -7.69 -20.71
C ASP A 280 -7.39 -7.50 -20.90
N ASP A 281 -6.67 -7.17 -19.83
CA ASP A 281 -5.24 -6.96 -19.91
C ASP A 281 -4.48 -8.26 -20.21
N HIS A 282 -3.31 -8.08 -20.80
CA HIS A 282 -2.36 -9.15 -21.10
C HIS A 282 -1.21 -9.10 -20.09
N CYS A 283 -0.59 -10.26 -19.83
CA CYS A 283 0.60 -10.27 -18.99
C CYS A 283 1.72 -9.43 -19.64
N GLY A 284 2.22 -8.40 -18.94
CA GLY A 284 3.30 -7.54 -19.45
C GLY A 284 4.63 -8.27 -19.76
N VAL A 285 4.80 -9.51 -19.28
CA VAL A 285 5.99 -10.33 -19.52
C VAL A 285 5.80 -11.32 -20.67
N CYS A 286 4.76 -12.14 -20.63
CA CYS A 286 4.56 -13.23 -21.61
C CYS A 286 3.39 -12.99 -22.58
N GLN A 287 2.71 -11.83 -22.48
CA GLN A 287 1.57 -11.43 -23.33
C GLN A 287 0.41 -12.43 -23.35
N GLU A 288 0.29 -13.27 -22.31
CA GLU A 288 -0.85 -14.19 -22.18
C GLU A 288 -2.09 -13.39 -21.75
N PRO A 289 -3.25 -13.56 -22.41
CA PRO A 289 -4.51 -12.99 -21.97
C PRO A 289 -4.92 -13.54 -20.59
N LEU A 290 -5.35 -12.65 -19.70
CA LEU A 290 -5.70 -13.04 -18.33
C LEU A 290 -7.01 -13.83 -18.28
N PHE A 291 -8.11 -13.27 -18.76
CA PHE A 291 -9.45 -13.88 -18.71
C PHE A 291 -10.05 -14.24 -20.07
N SER A 292 -9.63 -13.58 -21.16
CA SER A 292 -10.19 -13.74 -22.51
C SER A 292 -9.84 -15.09 -23.19
N SER A 293 -8.99 -15.92 -22.59
CA SER A 293 -8.70 -17.26 -23.11
C SER A 293 -9.70 -18.31 -22.58
N GLY A 294 -10.56 -18.81 -23.47
CA GLY A 294 -11.50 -19.90 -23.17
C GLY A 294 -12.56 -19.51 -22.14
N ASN A 295 -13.02 -20.48 -21.35
CA ASN A 295 -14.06 -20.28 -20.32
C ASN A 295 -13.52 -19.75 -18.98
N ARG A 296 -12.31 -19.18 -18.96
CA ARG A 296 -11.57 -18.91 -17.72
C ARG A 296 -12.25 -17.87 -16.83
N TYR A 297 -12.95 -16.90 -17.42
CA TYR A 297 -13.74 -15.91 -16.68
C TYR A 297 -14.84 -16.60 -15.85
N ASP A 298 -15.68 -17.42 -16.49
CA ASP A 298 -16.79 -18.09 -15.83
C ASP A 298 -16.28 -19.09 -14.77
N ASP A 299 -15.26 -19.89 -15.11
CA ASP A 299 -14.63 -20.83 -14.18
C ASP A 299 -14.05 -20.11 -12.94
N TYR A 300 -13.52 -18.89 -13.12
CA TYR A 300 -13.00 -18.07 -12.03
C TYR A 300 -14.12 -17.53 -11.13
N VAL A 301 -15.21 -17.03 -11.72
CA VAL A 301 -16.36 -16.53 -10.97
C VAL A 301 -17.03 -17.65 -10.19
N GLU A 302 -17.29 -18.81 -10.82
CA GLU A 302 -17.91 -19.97 -10.18
C GLU A 302 -17.07 -20.48 -9.00
N ARG A 303 -15.74 -20.51 -9.16
CA ARG A 303 -14.82 -20.90 -8.09
C ARG A 303 -14.92 -19.99 -6.87
N ILE A 304 -15.06 -18.68 -7.06
CA ILE A 304 -15.21 -17.72 -5.95
C ILE A 304 -16.59 -17.85 -5.31
N GLU A 305 -17.63 -18.06 -6.12
CA GLU A 305 -19.00 -18.26 -5.63
C GLU A 305 -19.13 -19.54 -4.80
N GLY A 306 -18.46 -20.63 -5.20
CA GLY A 306 -18.52 -21.92 -4.49
C GLY A 306 -18.02 -21.86 -3.03
N ARG A 307 -17.19 -20.88 -2.67
CA ARG A 307 -16.71 -20.67 -1.28
C ARG A 307 -17.48 -19.60 -0.50
N ARG A 308 -18.44 -18.92 -1.13
CA ARG A 308 -19.23 -17.84 -0.50
C ARG A 308 -19.94 -18.33 0.76
N ASP A 309 -20.69 -19.42 0.65
CA ASP A 309 -21.57 -19.87 1.74
C ASP A 309 -20.76 -20.40 2.94
N VAL A 310 -19.65 -21.10 2.68
CA VAL A 310 -18.71 -21.53 3.73
C VAL A 310 -18.08 -20.31 4.42
N THR A 311 -17.69 -19.29 3.67
CA THR A 311 -17.13 -18.04 4.21
C THR A 311 -18.13 -17.31 5.09
N LEU A 312 -19.38 -17.19 4.65
CA LEU A 312 -20.46 -16.56 5.41
C LEU A 312 -20.76 -17.32 6.71
N LEU A 313 -20.75 -18.66 6.66
CA LEU A 313 -20.91 -19.50 7.84
C LEU A 313 -19.80 -19.27 8.86
N ILE A 314 -18.53 -19.25 8.42
CA ILE A 314 -17.39 -18.96 9.31
C ILE A 314 -17.49 -17.54 9.88
N CYS A 315 -17.88 -16.55 9.09
CA CYS A 315 -18.08 -15.17 9.58
C CYS A 315 -19.21 -15.09 10.62
N THR A 316 -20.26 -15.89 10.46
CA THR A 316 -21.35 -16.00 11.44
C THR A 316 -20.87 -16.65 12.73
N LEU A 317 -19.98 -17.65 12.66
CA LEU A 317 -19.38 -18.23 13.86
C LEU A 317 -18.45 -17.24 14.59
N LEU A 318 -17.67 -16.46 13.85
CA LEU A 318 -16.79 -15.44 14.42
C LEU A 318 -17.56 -14.26 15.03
N SER A 319 -18.78 -13.94 14.56
CA SER A 319 -19.58 -12.84 15.10
C SER A 319 -20.11 -13.08 16.51
N PHE A 320 -20.11 -14.34 16.99
CA PHE A 320 -20.43 -14.68 18.38
C PHE A 320 -19.42 -14.13 19.39
N VAL A 321 -18.20 -13.76 18.96
CA VAL A 321 -17.18 -13.15 19.81
C VAL A 321 -17.07 -11.66 19.46
N PRO A 322 -17.74 -10.75 20.20
CA PRO A 322 -17.72 -9.33 19.90
C PRO A 322 -16.29 -8.78 19.91
N ILE A 323 -16.02 -7.80 19.05
CA ILE A 323 -14.72 -7.09 18.91
C ILE A 323 -13.61 -8.00 18.37
N VAL A 324 -13.28 -9.10 19.05
CA VAL A 324 -12.20 -10.02 18.68
C VAL A 324 -12.51 -10.76 17.38
N GLY A 325 -13.76 -11.17 17.16
CA GLY A 325 -14.18 -11.89 15.96
C GLY A 325 -14.24 -11.04 14.69
N VAL A 326 -14.31 -9.71 14.83
CA VAL A 326 -14.42 -8.79 13.68
C VAL A 326 -13.17 -8.82 12.82
N LEU A 327 -11.99 -8.71 13.43
CA LEU A 327 -10.71 -8.69 12.73
C LEU A 327 -10.47 -9.96 11.88
N PRO A 328 -10.52 -11.18 12.44
CA PRO A 328 -10.30 -12.40 11.66
C PRO A 328 -11.40 -12.61 10.61
N ALA A 329 -12.65 -12.25 10.90
CA ALA A 329 -13.73 -12.32 9.90
C ALA A 329 -13.45 -11.37 8.74
N MET A 330 -13.03 -10.14 9.04
CA MET A 330 -12.71 -9.13 8.03
C MET A 330 -11.57 -9.56 7.12
N VAL A 331 -10.49 -10.10 7.69
CA VAL A 331 -9.37 -10.66 6.93
C VAL A 331 -9.84 -11.82 6.07
N LEU A 332 -10.65 -12.74 6.63
CA LEU A 332 -11.11 -13.93 5.94
C LEU A 332 -12.01 -13.58 4.74
N TYR A 333 -13.11 -12.86 4.94
CA TYR A 333 -14.02 -12.56 3.83
C TYR A 333 -13.36 -11.65 2.80
N ARG A 334 -12.49 -10.71 3.21
CA ARG A 334 -11.79 -9.88 2.24
C ARG A 334 -10.83 -10.69 1.39
N SER A 335 -10.03 -11.55 2.01
CA SER A 335 -9.09 -12.42 1.29
C SER A 335 -9.78 -13.38 0.32
N GLN A 336 -10.93 -13.94 0.72
CA GLN A 336 -11.60 -15.00 -0.06
C GLN A 336 -12.63 -14.48 -1.07
N LEU A 337 -13.35 -13.39 -0.77
CA LEU A 337 -14.51 -12.95 -1.55
C LEU A 337 -14.37 -11.56 -2.19
N VAL A 338 -13.47 -10.70 -1.70
CA VAL A 338 -13.34 -9.31 -2.18
C VAL A 338 -12.06 -9.12 -2.99
N SER A 339 -10.92 -9.48 -2.39
CA SER A 339 -9.58 -9.43 -2.99
C SER A 339 -9.56 -9.96 -4.44
N PRO A 340 -10.16 -11.15 -4.73
CA PRO A 340 -10.08 -11.74 -6.07
C PRO A 340 -10.75 -10.89 -7.17
N TYR A 341 -11.77 -10.09 -6.84
CA TYR A 341 -12.45 -9.22 -7.80
C TYR A 341 -11.83 -7.82 -7.84
N GLN A 342 -11.54 -7.27 -6.66
CA GLN A 342 -10.98 -5.92 -6.52
C GLN A 342 -9.65 -5.75 -7.27
N ALA A 343 -8.90 -6.85 -7.34
CA ALA A 343 -7.65 -6.99 -8.08
C ALA A 343 -7.64 -6.42 -9.49
N TYR A 344 -8.75 -6.61 -10.20
CA TYR A 344 -8.86 -6.41 -11.64
C TYR A 344 -9.75 -5.21 -11.99
N LEU A 345 -10.10 -4.40 -10.99
CA LEU A 345 -10.88 -3.19 -11.20
C LEU A 345 -9.96 -2.01 -11.50
N PRO A 346 -10.34 -1.13 -12.44
CA PRO A 346 -9.60 0.09 -12.68
C PRO A 346 -9.64 0.98 -11.44
N TRP A 347 -8.63 1.86 -11.32
CA TRP A 347 -8.42 2.70 -10.14
C TRP A 347 -9.67 3.51 -9.72
N THR A 348 -10.40 4.06 -10.69
CA THR A 348 -11.60 4.88 -10.46
C THR A 348 -12.74 4.06 -9.85
N SER A 349 -13.05 2.91 -10.44
CA SER A 349 -14.06 1.97 -9.96
C SER A 349 -13.66 1.43 -8.58
N ALA A 350 -12.40 1.01 -8.41
CA ALA A 350 -11.87 0.53 -7.14
C ALA A 350 -12.00 1.58 -6.01
N PHE A 351 -11.72 2.85 -6.30
CA PHE A 351 -11.87 3.95 -5.33
C PHE A 351 -13.34 4.10 -4.87
N ILE A 352 -14.28 4.15 -5.81
CA ILE A 352 -15.71 4.30 -5.51
C ILE A 352 -16.22 3.09 -4.71
N LEU A 353 -15.85 1.87 -5.12
CA LEU A 353 -16.25 0.65 -4.43
C LEU A 353 -15.66 0.58 -3.01
N ARG A 354 -14.40 0.99 -2.82
CA ARG A 354 -13.79 1.09 -1.49
C ARG A 354 -14.53 2.08 -0.61
N PHE A 355 -14.89 3.26 -1.13
CA PHE A 355 -15.67 4.24 -0.38
C PHE A 355 -17.04 3.67 0.04
N LYS A 356 -17.78 3.05 -0.90
CA LYS A 356 -19.06 2.39 -0.62
C LYS A 356 -18.91 1.27 0.41
N SER A 357 -17.89 0.42 0.28
CA SER A 357 -17.58 -0.64 1.25
C SER A 357 -17.27 -0.07 2.64
N GLY A 358 -16.55 1.06 2.70
CA GLY A 358 -16.24 1.75 3.94
C GLY A 358 -17.49 2.26 4.66
N LEU A 359 -18.43 2.82 3.90
CA LEU A 359 -19.72 3.28 4.44
C LEU A 359 -20.55 2.09 4.96
N VAL A 360 -20.65 1.00 4.20
CA VAL A 360 -21.36 -0.22 4.63
C VAL A 360 -20.76 -0.78 5.91
N ASN A 361 -19.43 -0.91 5.97
CA ASN A 361 -18.72 -1.41 7.13
C ASN A 361 -18.94 -0.49 8.35
N PHE A 362 -18.85 0.83 8.15
CA PHE A 362 -19.09 1.80 9.21
C PHE A 362 -20.49 1.69 9.79
N LEU A 363 -21.52 1.63 8.93
CA LEU A 363 -22.91 1.44 9.36
C LEU A 363 -23.11 0.11 10.10
N ALA A 364 -22.51 -0.99 9.60
CA ALA A 364 -22.59 -2.30 10.25
C ALA A 364 -21.92 -2.30 11.65
N LEU A 365 -20.78 -1.61 11.79
CA LEU A 365 -20.08 -1.48 13.07
C LEU A 365 -20.84 -0.59 14.07
N MET A 366 -21.58 0.43 13.61
CA MET A 366 -22.42 1.24 14.50
C MET A 366 -23.52 0.40 15.17
N VAL A 367 -24.06 -0.58 14.45
CA VAL A 367 -25.13 -1.46 14.93
C VAL A 367 -24.58 -2.60 15.80
N GLN A 368 -23.28 -2.88 15.74
CA GLN A 368 -22.67 -4.02 16.43
C GLN A 368 -22.78 -3.97 17.97
N TRP A 369 -22.97 -2.78 18.54
CA TRP A 369 -23.15 -2.61 19.99
C TRP A 369 -24.49 -3.15 20.51
N ILE A 370 -25.45 -3.44 19.63
CA ILE A 370 -26.75 -4.01 19.99
C ILE A 370 -26.63 -5.55 20.10
N PRO A 371 -26.86 -6.14 21.29
CA PRO A 371 -26.83 -7.58 21.47
C PRO A 371 -27.81 -8.30 20.53
N GLY A 372 -27.40 -9.43 19.96
CA GLY A 372 -28.18 -10.18 18.96
C GLY A 372 -28.02 -9.64 17.53
N VAL A 373 -28.12 -8.33 17.31
CA VAL A 373 -27.93 -7.74 15.97
C VAL A 373 -26.47 -7.81 15.51
N GLY A 374 -25.53 -7.71 16.45
CA GLY A 374 -24.10 -7.88 16.18
C GLY A 374 -23.72 -9.25 15.60
N ILE A 375 -24.54 -10.29 15.78
CA ILE A 375 -24.29 -11.63 15.18
C ILE A 375 -24.49 -11.57 13.66
N LEU A 376 -25.46 -10.79 13.20
CA LEU A 376 -25.79 -10.67 11.78
C LEU A 376 -24.94 -9.62 11.05
N SER A 377 -24.27 -8.72 11.78
CA SER A 377 -23.53 -7.61 11.16
C SER A 377 -22.36 -8.09 10.28
N LEU A 378 -21.57 -9.07 10.74
CA LEU A 378 -20.43 -9.61 9.97
C LEU A 378 -20.83 -10.40 8.72
N PRO A 379 -21.76 -11.38 8.77
CA PRO A 379 -22.20 -12.06 7.55
C PRO A 379 -22.91 -11.12 6.58
N ALA A 380 -23.69 -10.14 7.08
CA ALA A 380 -24.27 -9.11 6.21
C ALA A 380 -23.18 -8.27 5.53
N MET A 381 -22.18 -7.81 6.27
CA MET A 381 -21.04 -7.07 5.75
C MET A 381 -20.25 -7.86 4.70
N ALA A 382 -19.98 -9.15 4.95
CA ALA A 382 -19.33 -10.03 3.98
C ALA A 382 -20.17 -10.20 2.71
N PHE A 383 -21.48 -10.41 2.84
CA PHE A 383 -22.41 -10.56 1.72
C PHE A 383 -22.50 -9.28 0.86
N PHE A 384 -22.71 -8.13 1.49
CA PHE A 384 -22.81 -6.85 0.78
C PHE A 384 -21.51 -6.49 0.06
N ASN A 385 -20.36 -6.66 0.73
CA ASN A 385 -19.07 -6.40 0.10
C ASN A 385 -18.83 -7.35 -1.09
N HIS A 386 -19.06 -8.65 -0.92
CA HIS A 386 -18.93 -9.60 -2.03
C HIS A 386 -19.81 -9.20 -3.23
N ARG A 387 -21.07 -8.86 -3.00
CA ARG A 387 -21.99 -8.43 -4.06
C ARG A 387 -21.56 -7.13 -4.74
N LEU A 388 -21.10 -6.14 -3.97
CA LEU A 388 -20.60 -4.87 -4.51
C LEU A 388 -19.41 -5.09 -5.45
N PHE A 389 -18.42 -5.87 -5.03
CA PHE A 389 -17.21 -6.12 -5.83
C PHE A 389 -17.47 -7.05 -7.02
N ARG A 390 -18.30 -8.09 -6.85
CA ARG A 390 -18.73 -8.96 -7.95
C ARG A 390 -19.44 -8.17 -9.04
N ASN A 391 -20.39 -7.31 -8.67
CA ASN A 391 -21.12 -6.49 -9.63
C ASN A 391 -20.21 -5.48 -10.34
N GLY A 392 -19.23 -4.91 -9.63
CA GLY A 392 -18.22 -4.05 -10.24
C GLY A 392 -17.38 -4.79 -11.28
N PHE A 393 -16.91 -5.99 -10.92
CA PHE A 393 -16.10 -6.83 -11.80
C PHE A 393 -16.88 -7.28 -13.05
N GLN A 394 -18.14 -7.70 -12.85
CA GLN A 394 -19.02 -8.08 -13.96
C GLN A 394 -19.34 -6.90 -14.88
N ALA A 395 -19.58 -5.71 -14.32
CA ALA A 395 -19.84 -4.51 -15.12
C ALA A 395 -18.64 -4.09 -15.97
N GLU A 396 -17.41 -4.28 -15.46
CA GLU A 396 -16.19 -4.03 -16.24
C GLU A 396 -16.05 -5.04 -17.38
N TRP A 397 -16.26 -6.33 -17.10
CA TRP A 397 -16.24 -7.37 -18.12
C TRP A 397 -17.27 -7.12 -19.24
N GLU A 398 -18.50 -6.77 -18.88
CA GLU A 398 -19.57 -6.45 -19.84
C GLU A 398 -19.29 -5.17 -20.64
N ALA A 399 -18.57 -4.20 -20.07
CA ALA A 399 -18.17 -2.98 -20.77
C ALA A 399 -17.07 -3.24 -21.80
N GLU A 400 -16.13 -4.14 -21.49
CA GLU A 400 -15.05 -4.55 -22.41
C GLU A 400 -15.54 -5.55 -23.47
N HIS A 401 -16.50 -6.42 -23.13
CA HIS A 401 -17.06 -7.45 -24.00
C HIS A 401 -18.58 -7.26 -24.15
N PRO A 402 -19.03 -6.23 -24.89
CA PRO A 402 -20.44 -6.02 -25.11
C PRO A 402 -21.06 -7.27 -25.77
N PRO A 403 -22.25 -7.71 -25.34
CA PRO A 403 -22.92 -8.82 -26.00
C PRO A 403 -23.06 -8.45 -27.48
N MET A 404 -22.68 -9.35 -28.38
CA MET A 404 -22.86 -9.16 -29.81
C MET A 404 -24.36 -8.94 -30.07
N THR A 405 -24.77 -7.67 -30.18
CA THR A 405 -26.11 -7.33 -30.61
C THR A 405 -26.21 -7.78 -32.06
N ASP A 406 -27.11 -8.74 -32.33
CA ASP A 406 -27.45 -9.30 -33.64
C ASP A 406 -28.02 -8.21 -34.59
N THR A 407 -27.27 -7.15 -34.88
CA THR A 407 -27.67 -6.06 -35.78
C THR A 407 -27.14 -6.22 -37.20
N SER A 408 -26.69 -7.42 -37.59
CA SER A 408 -26.09 -7.66 -38.93
C SER A 408 -26.83 -8.65 -39.84
N LEU A 409 -28.10 -9.01 -39.53
CA LEU A 409 -28.91 -9.88 -40.42
C LEU A 409 -30.00 -9.18 -41.24
N GLU A 410 -30.10 -7.84 -41.24
CA GLU A 410 -30.98 -7.09 -42.13
C GLU A 410 -30.20 -6.19 -43.10
N SER A 411 -29.63 -6.77 -44.15
CA SER A 411 -29.54 -6.13 -45.49
C SER A 411 -28.88 -7.07 -46.51
N SER A 412 -29.59 -8.11 -46.91
CA SER A 412 -29.41 -8.70 -48.25
C SER A 412 -30.64 -8.35 -49.08
N PRO A 413 -30.58 -7.36 -50.00
CA PRO A 413 -31.65 -7.19 -50.96
C PRO A 413 -31.63 -8.37 -51.93
N THR A 414 -32.67 -9.19 -51.85
CA THR A 414 -33.10 -10.16 -52.87
C THR A 414 -33.07 -9.51 -54.25
N THR A 415 -32.01 -9.77 -55.01
CA THR A 415 -31.95 -9.50 -56.44
C THR A 415 -32.65 -10.65 -57.16
N SER A 416 -33.98 -10.58 -57.24
CA SER A 416 -34.80 -11.41 -58.10
C SER A 416 -35.88 -10.57 -58.79
N GLN A 417 -35.48 -9.85 -59.83
CA GLN A 417 -36.35 -9.45 -60.94
C GLN A 417 -35.64 -9.91 -62.21
N ILE A 418 -35.96 -11.10 -62.69
CA ILE A 418 -36.96 -11.35 -63.75
C ILE A 418 -36.56 -10.68 -65.06
N SER A 419 -35.94 -11.52 -65.89
CA SER A 419 -35.95 -11.53 -67.34
C SER A 419 -37.33 -11.20 -67.92
N ALA A 420 -37.44 -10.11 -68.68
CA ALA A 420 -38.36 -9.98 -69.81
C ALA A 420 -37.80 -8.98 -70.83
N ALA A 421 -37.91 -9.32 -72.11
CA ALA A 421 -37.63 -8.53 -73.32
C ALA A 421 -36.18 -8.57 -73.88
N LYS A 422 -35.84 -9.71 -74.50
CA LYS A 422 -35.07 -9.75 -75.76
C LYS A 422 -36.05 -9.96 -76.93
N GLY A 423 -36.00 -9.04 -77.90
CA GLY A 423 -36.18 -9.25 -79.35
C GLY A 423 -37.47 -9.88 -79.89
N ASN A 424 -38.35 -9.05 -80.47
CA ASN A 424 -38.60 -8.99 -81.92
C ASN A 424 -39.35 -7.71 -82.28
#